data_AF-A0A3E0NXK7-F1
#
_entry.id   AF-A0A3E0NXK7-F1
#
_cell.length_a   1.000
_cell.length_b   1.000
_cell.length_c   1.000
_cell.angle_alpha   90.00
_cell.angle_beta   90.00
_cell.angle_gamma   90.00
#
_symmetry.space_group_name_H-M   'P 1'
#
loop_
_entity.id
_entity.type
_entity.pdbx_description
1 polymer ?
#
loop_
_entity_poly.entity_id
_entity_poly.type
_entity_poly.pdbx_seq_one_letter_code
_entity_poly.pdbx_strand_id
1 'polypeptide(L)'
;MSSLDEPLAAGEPAELADVLPGTKWARFEEWLGHLSDRLNPILVKEARQSLRSRQFAMTFFLMLIAGWVWSILGLALLGPGAYYSAAGQSMFFVYYMILAAPLLIVIPYSAYHSLAIERQDRTYELVSITALDATGILLGKLSGIGLQRMVYLSALFPCLAFTYLLRGLNLFTVLLVVVYTCLLSLFLSQVGLFFAAVAPPQRKPIVQGVVLAALLCFVFFVDISMMSAFMRFDAVDDPEFWEVNLSFAVLYLNAFAILFLCARTQLTTVNQNRSTALRIALAVAQLSAVGWFAAAVLRWGDRHVIYGLIFLSTAAWFLVGMFIVGESPALSPRVRRDLPKSIPGRIMLSWLAPGPASGYLFVLGNMIMMAVMAVVMTTPIFEELRNFSGASSISNPPPSRRIVPSGEALEACIVAVSYIAIYLGVGKLILGAMRRYDEIKPAMRIAVLMLLLGVGAGAPWIIQLSNPATRNLGYTPLQITNAVWTMWEYCAEGSRPPGAGPVLVTMLPIIALCVWALNLPGLARELRQARAPTPPRVMEDEAELAARAAVSTEPSSPWDD
;
A
#
# COMPACT_ATOMS: atom_id res chain seq x y z
N MET A 1 55.46 42.70 -36.17
CA MET A 1 56.57 43.34 -35.43
C MET A 1 55.91 44.15 -34.33
N SER A 2 55.92 43.66 -33.09
CA SER A 2 57.00 43.92 -32.11
C SER A 2 56.92 45.39 -31.71
N SER A 3 56.78 45.81 -30.46
CA SER A 3 57.14 45.24 -29.16
C SER A 3 56.89 46.39 -28.17
N LEU A 4 56.21 46.14 -27.04
CA LEU A 4 56.78 46.05 -25.69
C LEU A 4 56.65 47.36 -24.87
N ASP A 5 56.53 47.12 -23.56
CA ASP A 5 56.71 48.02 -22.41
C ASP A 5 55.49 48.87 -22.01
N GLU A 6 54.84 48.73 -20.84
CA GLU A 6 55.19 48.05 -19.58
C GLU A 6 53.93 48.03 -18.66
N PRO A 7 53.57 46.93 -17.96
CA PRO A 7 52.49 46.91 -16.98
C PRO A 7 53.02 47.04 -15.54
N LEU A 8 52.43 47.95 -14.75
CA LEU A 8 52.69 48.11 -13.32
C LEU A 8 52.04 46.98 -12.51
N ALA A 9 52.89 46.31 -11.73
CA ALA A 9 52.56 45.30 -10.76
C ALA A 9 51.69 45.84 -9.60
N ALA A 10 50.67 45.09 -9.24
CA ALA A 10 50.07 45.06 -7.90
C ALA A 10 49.54 43.64 -7.67
N GLY A 11 50.08 42.98 -6.64
CA GLY A 11 50.04 41.53 -6.46
C GLY A 11 48.65 40.94 -6.17
N GLU A 12 48.49 39.72 -6.65
CA GLU A 12 47.48 38.75 -6.22
C GLU A 12 47.60 38.47 -4.72
N PRO A 13 46.48 38.35 -3.98
CA PRO A 13 46.40 37.47 -2.84
C PRO A 13 45.71 36.18 -3.29
N ALA A 14 46.46 35.33 -3.99
CA ALA A 14 46.17 33.91 -4.13
C ALA A 14 46.64 33.18 -2.87
N GLU A 15 46.00 33.45 -1.72
CA GLU A 15 46.35 32.79 -0.46
C GLU A 15 45.23 33.01 0.57
N LEU A 16 44.10 32.30 0.45
CA LEU A 16 43.10 32.19 1.53
C LEU A 16 42.21 30.93 1.42
N ALA A 17 42.72 29.85 0.82
CA ALA A 17 42.06 28.55 0.78
C ALA A 17 42.90 27.41 1.40
N ASP A 18 43.91 27.73 2.21
CA ASP A 18 44.55 26.76 3.10
C ASP A 18 43.92 26.85 4.50
N VAL A 19 42.79 26.17 4.66
CA VAL A 19 42.23 25.86 5.99
C VAL A 19 42.59 24.41 6.33
N LEU A 20 43.77 24.26 6.93
CA LEU A 20 44.19 23.16 7.81
C LEU A 20 43.83 21.72 7.34
N PRO A 21 44.67 21.09 6.50
CA PRO A 21 44.58 19.66 6.23
C PRO A 21 45.04 18.89 7.47
N GLY A 22 44.09 18.31 8.21
CA GLY A 22 44.42 17.46 9.37
C GLY A 22 43.43 17.43 10.53
N THR A 23 42.27 18.09 10.42
CA THR A 23 41.25 18.01 11.47
C THR A 23 40.28 16.85 11.22
N LYS A 24 39.81 16.20 12.30
CA LYS A 24 38.72 15.21 12.25
C LYS A 24 37.48 15.75 11.52
N TRP A 25 37.32 17.08 11.49
CA TRP A 25 36.29 17.81 10.78
C TRP A 25 36.43 17.74 9.26
N ALA A 26 37.64 17.89 8.69
CA ALA A 26 37.85 17.74 7.25
C ALA A 26 37.54 16.30 6.77
N ARG A 27 37.96 15.28 7.54
CA ARG A 27 37.60 13.88 7.25
C ARG A 27 36.11 13.60 7.41
N PHE A 28 35.45 14.29 8.35
CA PHE A 28 34.01 14.19 8.53
C PHE A 28 33.25 14.89 7.39
N GLU A 29 33.73 16.03 6.90
CA GLU A 29 33.20 16.73 5.73
C GLU A 29 33.39 15.92 4.45
N GLU A 30 34.56 15.30 4.27
CA GLU A 30 34.85 14.40 3.14
C GLU A 30 33.99 13.13 3.20
N TRP A 31 33.82 12.54 4.39
CA TRP A 31 32.90 11.43 4.61
C TRP A 31 31.43 11.82 4.34
N LEU A 32 31.01 13.01 4.77
CA LEU A 32 29.69 13.56 4.47
C LEU A 32 29.54 13.88 2.97
N GLY A 33 30.61 14.30 2.30
CA GLY A 33 30.68 14.51 0.85
C GLY A 33 30.44 13.20 0.10
N HIS A 34 31.21 12.16 0.42
CA HIS A 34 31.01 10.82 -0.14
C HIS A 34 29.63 10.23 0.18
N LEU A 35 29.09 10.50 1.36
CA LEU A 35 27.72 10.10 1.71
C LEU A 35 26.72 10.88 0.85
N SER A 36 26.90 12.19 0.69
CA SER A 36 26.05 13.06 -0.15
C SER A 36 26.08 12.65 -1.63
N ASP A 37 27.24 12.30 -2.17
CA ASP A 37 27.41 11.88 -3.57
C ASP A 37 26.76 10.52 -3.86
N ARG A 38 26.65 9.66 -2.84
CA ARG A 38 25.89 8.40 -2.92
C ARG A 38 24.40 8.56 -2.67
N LEU A 39 23.98 9.66 -2.04
CA LEU A 39 22.57 9.96 -1.81
C LEU A 39 21.95 10.55 -3.07
N ASN A 40 20.69 10.20 -3.31
CA ASN A 40 19.95 10.74 -4.44
C ASN A 40 19.94 12.28 -4.35
N PRO A 41 20.36 13.03 -5.39
CA PRO A 41 20.42 14.50 -5.34
C PRO A 41 19.06 15.14 -5.00
N ILE A 42 17.96 14.44 -5.30
CA ILE A 42 16.60 14.84 -4.91
C ILE A 42 16.43 14.83 -3.39
N LEU A 43 17.00 13.85 -2.68
CA LEU A 43 16.95 13.77 -1.22
C LEU A 43 17.62 14.99 -0.58
N VAL A 44 18.82 15.35 -1.04
CA VAL A 44 19.57 16.49 -0.48
C VAL A 44 18.81 17.80 -0.72
N LYS A 45 18.23 17.97 -1.92
CA LYS A 45 17.39 19.12 -2.24
C LYS A 45 16.16 19.20 -1.33
N GLU A 46 15.41 18.11 -1.21
CA GLU A 46 14.18 18.04 -0.41
C GLU A 46 14.46 18.19 1.10
N ALA A 47 15.53 17.59 1.61
CA ALA A 47 15.96 17.75 3.00
C ALA A 47 16.32 19.20 3.32
N ARG A 48 17.10 19.86 2.45
CA ARG A 48 17.46 21.28 2.62
C ARG A 48 16.24 22.19 2.54
N GLN A 49 15.32 21.91 1.62
CA GLN A 49 14.11 22.71 1.42
C GLN A 49 13.11 22.54 2.57
N SER A 50 12.90 21.30 3.04
CA SER A 50 11.96 21.01 4.13
C SER A 50 12.40 21.63 5.46
N LEU A 51 13.69 21.55 5.82
CA LEU A 51 14.23 22.13 7.05
C LEU A 51 14.19 23.66 7.08
N ARG A 52 14.28 24.32 5.92
CA ARG A 52 14.16 25.78 5.81
C ARG A 52 12.70 26.26 5.76
N SER A 53 11.73 25.35 5.72
CA SER A 53 10.32 25.73 5.60
C SER A 53 9.82 26.37 6.91
N ARG A 54 9.02 27.45 6.78
CA ARG A 54 8.39 28.11 7.94
C ARG A 54 7.45 27.16 8.70
N GLN A 55 6.78 26.27 7.97
CA GLN A 55 5.87 25.27 8.54
C GLN A 55 6.63 24.27 9.43
N PHE A 56 7.79 23.79 8.99
CA PHE A 56 8.66 22.94 9.81
C PHE A 56 9.10 23.66 11.08
N ALA A 57 9.65 24.88 10.98
CA ALA A 57 10.10 25.64 12.13
C ALA A 57 8.96 25.88 13.15
N MET A 58 7.80 26.35 12.68
CA MET A 58 6.65 26.62 13.55
C MET A 58 6.18 25.38 14.30
N THR A 59 6.02 24.25 13.61
CA THR A 59 5.56 23.00 14.23
C THR A 59 6.61 22.40 15.16
N PHE A 60 7.89 22.53 14.83
CA PHE A 60 9.00 22.08 15.68
C PHE A 60 9.07 22.88 16.99
N PHE A 61 9.03 24.21 16.92
CA PHE A 61 9.02 25.04 18.12
C PHE A 61 7.75 24.86 18.95
N LEU A 62 6.58 24.74 18.31
CA LEU A 62 5.32 24.46 19.00
C LEU A 62 5.39 23.13 19.76
N MET A 63 5.94 22.09 19.13
CA MET A 63 6.14 20.78 19.75
C MET A 63 7.10 20.86 20.95
N LEU A 64 8.20 21.59 20.83
CA LEU A 64 9.16 21.79 21.93
C LEU A 64 8.52 22.55 23.10
N ILE A 65 7.78 23.63 22.82
CA ILE A 65 7.07 24.40 23.84
C ILE A 65 6.02 23.52 24.52
N ALA A 66 5.23 22.77 23.75
CA ALA A 66 4.23 21.86 24.29
C ALA A 66 4.86 20.78 25.19
N GLY A 67 5.97 20.19 24.74
CA GLY A 67 6.74 19.23 25.53
C GLY A 67 7.26 19.84 26.83
N TRP A 68 7.86 21.03 26.78
CA TRP A 68 8.37 21.74 27.95
C TRP A 68 7.25 22.13 28.95
N VAL A 69 6.14 22.68 28.45
CA VAL A 69 4.97 23.03 29.27
C VAL A 69 4.41 21.78 29.95
N TRP A 70 4.30 20.66 29.21
CA TRP A 70 3.82 19.41 29.77
C TRP A 70 4.79 18.82 30.81
N SER A 71 6.11 18.93 30.62
CA SER A 71 7.08 18.50 31.63
C SER A 71 6.85 19.18 32.98
N ILE A 72 6.59 20.49 32.98
CA ILE A 72 6.35 21.26 34.20
C ILE A 72 4.96 20.94 34.76
N LEU A 73 3.92 21.03 33.91
CA LEU A 73 2.53 20.83 34.31
C LEU A 73 2.28 19.41 34.82
N GLY A 74 2.77 18.40 34.09
CA GLY A 74 2.62 17.00 34.47
C GLY A 74 3.28 16.68 35.80
N LEU A 75 4.47 17.23 36.07
CA LEU A 75 5.16 17.02 37.35
C LEU A 75 4.42 17.74 38.49
N ALA A 76 3.89 18.95 38.24
CA ALA A 76 3.07 19.69 39.19
C ALA A 76 1.74 18.97 39.50
N LEU A 77 1.09 18.37 38.50
CA LEU A 77 -0.17 17.62 38.65
C LEU A 77 0.01 16.30 39.40
N LEU A 78 1.14 15.61 39.20
CA LEU A 78 1.45 14.37 39.92
C LEU A 78 1.83 14.60 41.39
N GLY A 79 2.44 15.76 41.71
CA GLY A 79 2.81 16.12 43.07
C GLY A 79 3.65 15.04 43.79
N PRO A 80 3.43 14.81 45.11
CA PRO A 80 4.10 13.73 45.85
C PRO A 80 3.76 12.33 45.33
N GLY A 81 2.67 12.18 44.59
CA GLY A 81 2.21 10.90 44.01
C GLY A 81 3.17 10.33 42.96
N ALA A 82 4.05 11.15 42.38
CA ALA A 82 5.11 10.70 41.47
C ALA A 82 6.11 9.72 42.14
N TYR A 83 6.28 9.78 43.46
CA TYR A 83 7.19 8.89 44.19
C TYR A 83 6.56 7.54 44.56
N TYR A 84 5.23 7.48 44.68
CA TYR A 84 4.51 6.33 45.24
C TYR A 84 3.60 5.61 44.24
N SER A 85 3.26 6.23 43.10
CA SER A 85 2.37 5.66 42.07
C SER A 85 3.07 5.47 40.73
N ALA A 86 2.56 4.53 39.92
CA ALA A 86 3.03 4.28 38.55
C ALA A 86 2.57 5.39 37.60
N ALA A 87 3.20 6.56 37.70
CA ALA A 87 2.81 7.77 36.97
C ALA A 87 3.34 7.84 35.53
N GLY A 88 4.34 7.01 35.18
CA GLY A 88 5.01 7.06 33.87
C GLY A 88 4.08 6.89 32.68
N GLN A 89 3.08 6.01 32.77
CA GLN A 89 2.12 5.78 31.70
C GLN A 89 1.30 7.04 31.35
N SER A 90 0.82 7.76 32.37
CA SER A 90 0.02 8.97 32.17
C SER A 90 0.83 10.11 31.55
N MET A 91 2.09 10.26 31.97
CA MET A 91 3.01 11.25 31.41
C MET A 91 3.39 10.91 29.97
N PHE A 92 3.73 9.65 29.70
CA PHE A 92 4.10 9.16 28.38
C PHE A 92 2.99 9.35 27.35
N PHE A 93 1.74 9.07 27.73
CA PHE A 93 0.59 9.21 26.83
C PHE A 93 0.49 10.62 26.23
N VAL A 94 0.68 11.66 27.04
CA VAL A 94 0.58 13.05 26.54
C VAL A 94 1.81 13.45 25.73
N TYR A 95 3.03 13.05 26.14
CA TYR A 95 4.21 13.26 25.28
C TYR A 95 4.06 12.56 23.92
N TYR A 96 3.50 11.36 23.92
CA TYR A 96 3.16 10.63 22.71
C TYR A 96 2.14 11.39 21.86
N MET A 97 1.06 11.93 22.43
CA MET A 97 0.11 12.77 21.68
C MET A 97 0.78 14.00 21.05
N ILE A 98 1.68 14.67 21.79
CA ILE A 98 2.44 15.82 21.31
C ILE A 98 3.36 15.42 20.14
N LEU A 99 3.99 14.23 20.18
CA LEU A 99 4.82 13.71 19.10
C LEU A 99 3.99 13.21 17.90
N ALA A 100 2.87 12.52 18.15
CA ALA A 100 2.05 11.90 17.12
C ALA A 100 1.40 12.94 16.20
N ALA A 101 1.06 14.13 16.71
CA ALA A 101 0.44 15.19 15.92
C ALA A 101 1.31 15.64 14.72
N PRO A 102 2.58 16.06 14.87
CA PRO A 102 3.43 16.38 13.73
C PRO A 102 3.75 15.16 12.87
N LEU A 103 3.93 13.98 13.47
CA LEU A 103 4.27 12.76 12.73
C LEU A 103 3.13 12.27 11.82
N LEU A 104 1.89 12.32 12.28
CA LEU A 104 0.75 11.74 11.55
C LEU A 104 -0.02 12.76 10.72
N ILE A 105 0.06 14.05 11.05
CA ILE A 105 -0.69 15.10 10.33
C ILE A 105 0.24 15.94 9.47
N VAL A 106 1.21 16.62 10.08
CA VAL A 106 2.03 17.64 9.40
C VAL A 106 2.90 17.02 8.31
N ILE A 107 3.56 15.91 8.62
CA ILE A 107 4.54 15.29 7.71
C ILE A 107 3.88 14.62 6.49
N PRO A 108 2.82 13.80 6.64
CA PRO A 108 2.10 13.27 5.47
C PRO A 108 1.46 14.37 4.62
N TYR A 109 1.00 15.45 5.25
CA TYR A 109 0.44 16.58 4.54
C TYR A 109 1.52 17.38 3.77
N SER A 110 2.70 17.55 4.33
CA SER A 110 3.83 18.20 3.63
C SER A 110 4.27 17.37 2.41
N ALA A 111 4.25 16.04 2.52
CA ALA A 111 4.54 15.11 1.42
C ALA A 111 3.57 15.29 0.24
N TYR A 112 2.28 15.39 0.54
CA TYR A 112 1.25 15.67 -0.45
C TYR A 112 1.44 17.05 -1.10
N HIS A 113 1.61 18.08 -0.27
CA HIS A 113 1.71 19.46 -0.72
C HIS A 113 2.94 19.69 -1.61
N SER A 114 4.10 19.09 -1.28
CA SER A 114 5.33 19.25 -2.07
C SER A 114 5.20 18.67 -3.48
N LEU A 115 4.58 17.50 -3.62
CA LEU A 115 4.34 16.88 -4.93
C LEU A 115 3.18 17.53 -5.70
N ALA A 116 2.14 17.99 -5.00
CA ALA A 116 1.00 18.65 -5.62
C ALA A 116 1.40 19.97 -6.30
N ILE A 117 2.21 20.80 -5.64
CA ILE A 117 2.70 22.06 -6.21
C ILE A 117 3.61 21.80 -7.43
N GLU A 118 4.54 20.86 -7.32
CA GLU A 118 5.46 20.52 -8.42
C GLU A 118 4.71 20.06 -9.68
N ARG A 119 3.56 19.41 -9.50
CA ARG A 119 2.68 19.01 -10.60
C ARG A 119 1.85 20.17 -11.17
N GLN A 120 1.48 21.15 -10.36
CA GLN A 120 0.75 22.34 -10.80
C GLN A 120 1.61 23.29 -11.63
N ASP A 121 2.87 23.46 -11.22
CA ASP A 121 3.78 24.43 -11.83
C ASP A 121 4.33 23.97 -13.20
N ARG A 122 3.86 22.84 -13.75
CA ARG A 122 4.34 22.18 -14.99
C ARG A 122 5.84 21.87 -15.04
N THR A 123 6.60 22.14 -13.98
CA THR A 123 8.00 21.75 -13.82
C THR A 123 8.16 20.22 -13.89
N TYR A 124 7.13 19.45 -13.54
CA TYR A 124 7.10 18.01 -13.74
C TYR A 124 7.25 17.61 -15.20
N GLU A 125 6.66 18.33 -16.17
CA GLU A 125 6.83 18.00 -17.59
C GLU A 125 8.30 18.19 -18.01
N LEU A 126 8.97 19.23 -17.50
CA LEU A 126 10.38 19.50 -17.78
C LEU A 126 11.33 18.46 -17.13
N VAL A 127 11.06 18.04 -15.89
CA VAL A 127 11.83 16.99 -15.19
C VAL A 127 11.51 15.59 -15.73
N SER A 128 10.27 15.32 -16.16
CA SER A 128 9.87 14.03 -16.74
C SER A 128 10.45 13.78 -18.15
N ILE A 129 10.99 14.83 -18.80
CA ILE A 129 11.76 14.73 -20.04
C ILE A 129 13.23 14.36 -19.74
N THR A 130 13.72 14.58 -18.51
CA THR A 130 15.08 14.16 -18.09
C THR A 130 15.15 12.68 -17.73
N ALA A 131 16.34 12.10 -17.83
CA ALA A 131 16.63 10.65 -17.71
C ALA A 131 16.40 10.01 -16.32
N LEU A 132 15.64 10.64 -15.42
CA LEU A 132 15.38 10.13 -14.06
C LEU A 132 14.15 9.22 -14.03
N ASP A 133 14.33 8.00 -13.51
CA ASP A 133 13.24 7.05 -13.33
C ASP A 133 12.25 7.53 -12.24
N ALA A 134 10.95 7.29 -12.46
CA ALA A 134 9.89 7.70 -11.54
C ALA A 134 10.08 7.11 -10.13
N THR A 135 10.73 5.95 -10.03
CA THR A 135 11.12 5.30 -8.78
C THR A 135 12.11 6.16 -7.98
N GLY A 136 13.10 6.77 -8.65
CA GLY A 136 14.11 7.62 -8.03
C GLY A 136 13.50 8.90 -7.44
N ILE A 137 12.54 9.50 -8.12
CA ILE A 137 11.81 10.68 -7.62
C ILE A 137 11.03 10.34 -6.35
N LEU A 138 10.27 9.25 -6.37
CA LEU A 138 9.42 8.85 -5.25
C LEU A 138 10.24 8.45 -4.01
N LEU A 139 11.33 7.70 -4.21
CA LEU A 139 12.26 7.35 -3.13
C LEU A 139 12.96 8.58 -2.54
N GLY A 140 13.37 9.55 -3.39
CA GLY A 140 13.96 10.82 -2.94
C GLY A 140 13.04 11.60 -2.02
N LYS A 141 11.74 11.72 -2.38
CA LYS A 141 10.75 12.39 -1.52
C LYS A 141 10.47 11.63 -0.23
N LEU A 142 10.28 10.31 -0.30
CA LEU A 142 10.06 9.47 0.89
C LEU A 142 11.22 9.53 1.89
N SER A 143 12.46 9.50 1.40
CA SER A 143 13.65 9.61 2.22
C SER A 143 13.79 11.01 2.85
N GLY A 144 13.43 12.07 2.12
CA GLY A 144 13.40 13.43 2.68
C GLY A 144 12.41 13.57 3.84
N ILE A 145 11.23 12.98 3.66
CA ILE A 145 10.20 12.86 4.70
C ILE A 145 10.70 11.99 5.88
N GLY A 146 11.48 10.95 5.59
CA GLY A 146 12.14 10.12 6.60
C GLY A 146 13.07 10.93 7.49
N LEU A 147 13.92 11.78 6.91
CA LEU A 147 14.81 12.67 7.66
C LEU A 147 14.01 13.66 8.52
N GLN A 148 12.96 14.27 7.97
CA GLN A 148 12.11 15.19 8.74
C GLN A 148 11.53 14.51 10.00
N ARG A 149 11.06 13.26 9.90
CA ARG A 149 10.56 12.48 11.05
C ARG A 149 11.63 12.22 12.10
N MET A 150 12.85 11.89 11.68
CA MET A 150 13.96 11.65 12.61
C MET A 150 14.32 12.90 13.42
N VAL A 151 14.19 14.10 12.83
CA VAL A 151 14.43 15.36 13.56
C VAL A 151 13.39 15.59 14.66
N TYR A 152 12.09 15.42 14.36
CA TYR A 152 11.05 15.53 15.39
C TYR A 152 11.20 14.47 16.48
N LEU A 153 11.53 13.23 16.09
CA LEU A 153 11.75 12.15 17.05
C LEU A 153 12.93 12.45 17.97
N SER A 154 14.06 12.89 17.43
CA SER A 154 15.26 13.23 18.19
C SER A 154 14.99 14.30 19.27
N ALA A 155 14.14 15.28 18.97
CA ALA A 155 13.80 16.34 19.90
C ALA A 155 12.99 15.87 21.13
N LEU A 156 12.05 14.94 20.96
CA LEU A 156 11.18 14.44 22.04
C LEU A 156 11.66 13.11 22.64
N PHE A 157 12.58 12.41 22.00
CA PHE A 157 13.07 11.11 22.47
C PHE A 157 13.61 11.14 23.91
N PRO A 158 14.39 12.15 24.35
CA PRO A 158 14.84 12.22 25.75
C PRO A 158 13.69 12.34 26.74
N CYS A 159 12.63 13.09 26.40
CA CYS A 159 11.43 13.22 27.24
C CYS A 159 10.66 11.89 27.33
N LEU A 160 10.54 11.17 26.21
CA LEU A 160 9.92 9.84 26.19
C LEU A 160 10.73 8.84 27.03
N ALA A 161 12.05 8.82 26.88
CA ALA A 161 12.94 7.96 27.66
C ALA A 161 12.86 8.27 29.16
N PHE A 162 12.71 9.54 29.57
CA PHE A 162 12.55 9.91 30.96
C PHE A 162 11.31 9.29 31.62
N THR A 163 10.20 9.11 30.88
CA THR A 163 8.97 8.53 31.45
C THR A 163 9.12 7.08 31.90
N TYR A 164 10.09 6.33 31.36
CA TYR A 164 10.44 5.00 31.84
C TYR A 164 10.90 5.01 33.31
N LEU A 165 11.61 6.05 33.74
CA LEU A 165 12.09 6.18 35.11
C LEU A 165 10.96 6.40 36.13
N LEU A 166 9.80 6.91 35.68
CA LEU A 166 8.62 7.17 36.52
C LEU A 166 7.80 5.91 36.83
N ARG A 167 8.29 4.72 36.43
CA ARG A 167 7.65 3.41 36.58
C ARG A 167 6.29 3.31 35.87
N GLY A 168 5.84 2.08 35.60
CA GLY A 168 4.55 1.82 34.94
C GLY A 168 4.60 1.65 33.43
N LEU A 169 5.79 1.60 32.82
CA LEU A 169 5.99 1.23 31.42
C LEU A 169 7.24 0.38 31.25
N ASN A 170 7.15 -0.65 30.42
CA ASN A 170 8.29 -1.44 29.99
C ASN A 170 9.06 -0.71 28.86
N LEU A 171 10.39 -0.82 28.85
CA LEU A 171 11.24 -0.18 27.83
C LEU A 171 10.86 -0.66 26.42
N PHE A 172 10.56 -1.95 26.26
CA PHE A 172 10.11 -2.52 24.98
C PHE A 172 8.81 -1.91 24.50
N THR A 173 7.84 -1.67 25.39
CA THR A 173 6.56 -1.03 25.04
C THR A 173 6.79 0.38 24.51
N VAL A 174 7.64 1.17 25.18
CA VAL A 174 8.01 2.53 24.72
C VAL A 174 8.65 2.49 23.33
N LEU A 175 9.57 1.55 23.10
CA LEU A 175 10.23 1.40 21.80
C LEU A 175 9.25 0.98 20.70
N LEU A 176 8.41 -0.02 20.96
CA LEU A 176 7.39 -0.49 20.01
C LEU A 176 6.41 0.63 19.66
N VAL A 177 6.05 1.48 20.62
CA VAL A 177 5.19 2.64 20.37
C VAL A 177 5.81 3.59 19.37
N VAL A 178 7.06 3.96 19.60
CA VAL A 178 7.80 4.85 18.70
C VAL A 178 7.95 4.22 17.31
N VAL A 179 8.24 2.91 17.24
CA VAL A 179 8.39 2.20 15.96
C VAL A 179 7.07 2.13 15.19
N TYR A 180 5.95 1.76 15.83
CA TYR A 180 4.65 1.70 15.15
C TYR A 180 4.21 3.06 14.64
N THR A 181 4.41 4.12 15.43
CA THR A 181 4.10 5.50 15.01
C THR A 181 4.97 5.93 13.84
N CYS A 182 6.25 5.54 13.85
CA CYS A 182 7.18 5.81 12.75
C CYS A 182 6.76 5.09 11.46
N LEU A 183 6.39 3.81 11.54
CA LEU A 183 5.88 3.03 10.41
C LEU A 183 4.55 3.59 9.89
N LEU A 184 3.61 3.91 10.78
CA LEU A 184 2.34 4.51 10.40
C LEU A 184 2.54 5.86 9.70
N SER A 185 3.42 6.71 10.22
CA SER A 185 3.76 7.99 9.60
C SER A 185 4.40 7.82 8.20
N LEU A 186 5.24 6.80 7.99
CA LEU A 186 5.75 6.44 6.65
C LEU A 186 4.64 6.07 5.70
N PHE A 187 3.75 5.19 6.15
CA PHE A 187 2.63 4.72 5.35
C PHE A 187 1.70 5.86 4.96
N LEU A 188 1.34 6.72 5.92
CA LEU A 188 0.53 7.91 5.66
C LEU A 188 1.22 8.88 4.70
N SER A 189 2.54 9.02 4.78
CA SER A 189 3.30 9.84 3.83
C SER A 189 3.25 9.26 2.41
N GLN A 190 3.32 7.94 2.26
CA GLN A 190 3.12 7.26 0.98
C GLN A 190 1.69 7.44 0.45
N VAL A 191 0.68 7.41 1.32
CA VAL A 191 -0.71 7.75 0.96
C VAL A 191 -0.79 9.21 0.48
N GLY A 192 -0.17 10.16 1.18
CA GLY A 192 -0.11 11.56 0.77
C GLY A 192 0.50 11.74 -0.62
N LEU A 193 1.63 11.08 -0.90
CA LEU A 193 2.26 11.09 -2.23
C LEU A 193 1.35 10.46 -3.30
N PHE A 194 0.65 9.37 -2.98
CA PHE A 194 -0.30 8.76 -3.90
C PHE A 194 -1.48 9.69 -4.23
N PHE A 195 -2.06 10.37 -3.24
CA PHE A 195 -3.13 11.36 -3.45
C PHE A 195 -2.66 12.52 -4.36
N ALA A 196 -1.42 12.98 -4.17
CA ALA A 196 -0.83 14.00 -5.04
C ALA A 196 -0.58 13.47 -6.46
N ALA A 197 -0.18 12.20 -6.61
CA ALA A 197 0.04 11.57 -7.92
C ALA A 197 -1.27 11.36 -8.71
N VAL A 198 -2.40 11.15 -8.03
CA VAL A 198 -3.73 10.99 -8.65
C VAL A 198 -4.38 12.33 -9.00
N ALA A 199 -3.94 13.43 -8.37
CA ALA A 199 -4.49 14.76 -8.57
C ALA A 199 -4.46 15.23 -10.05
N PRO A 200 -5.58 15.67 -10.64
CA PRO A 200 -5.55 16.25 -11.99
C PRO A 200 -4.72 17.54 -12.00
N PRO A 201 -3.83 17.76 -13.00
CA PRO A 201 -2.95 18.93 -13.04
C PRO A 201 -3.70 20.26 -13.26
N GLN A 202 -4.95 20.21 -13.76
CA GLN A 202 -5.71 21.38 -14.18
C GLN A 202 -6.67 21.94 -13.09
N ARG A 203 -6.90 21.22 -11.99
CA ARG A 203 -7.84 21.64 -10.93
C ARG A 203 -7.06 22.06 -9.70
N LYS A 204 -7.55 23.07 -8.98
CA LYS A 204 -7.03 23.40 -7.64
C LYS A 204 -7.23 22.17 -6.74
N PRO A 205 -6.16 21.58 -6.18
CA PRO A 205 -6.21 20.30 -5.46
C PRO A 205 -6.80 20.43 -4.04
N ILE A 206 -7.54 21.52 -3.76
CA ILE A 206 -8.09 21.85 -2.44
C ILE A 206 -8.96 20.71 -1.90
N VAL A 207 -9.85 20.15 -2.74
CA VAL A 207 -10.76 19.07 -2.30
C VAL A 207 -9.98 17.83 -1.86
N GLN A 208 -8.95 17.44 -2.61
CA GLN A 208 -8.12 16.28 -2.27
C GLN A 208 -7.27 16.54 -1.03
N GLY A 209 -6.75 17.76 -0.87
CA GLY A 209 -6.04 18.18 0.34
C GLY A 209 -6.92 18.15 1.58
N VAL A 210 -8.18 18.61 1.48
CA VAL A 210 -9.16 18.55 2.58
C VAL A 210 -9.53 17.11 2.92
N VAL A 211 -9.78 16.26 1.91
CA VAL A 211 -10.05 14.83 2.12
C VAL A 211 -8.86 14.13 2.79
N LEU A 212 -7.64 14.43 2.34
CA LEU A 212 -6.43 13.90 2.97
C LEU A 212 -6.30 14.39 4.41
N ALA A 213 -6.49 15.69 4.68
CA ALA A 213 -6.42 16.22 6.03
C ALA A 213 -7.46 15.57 6.97
N ALA A 214 -8.69 15.38 6.51
CA ALA A 214 -9.73 14.67 7.26
C ALA A 214 -9.35 13.21 7.55
N LEU A 215 -8.78 12.51 6.55
CA LEU A 215 -8.25 11.16 6.72
C LEU A 215 -7.11 11.11 7.76
N LEU A 216 -6.15 12.04 7.69
CA LEU A 216 -5.03 12.11 8.63
C LEU A 216 -5.51 12.38 10.05
N CYS A 217 -6.48 13.30 10.23
CA CYS A 217 -7.09 13.54 11.54
C CYS A 217 -7.83 12.31 12.07
N PHE A 218 -8.60 11.62 11.22
CA PHE A 218 -9.27 10.37 11.61
C PHE A 218 -8.27 9.31 12.06
N VAL A 219 -7.21 9.07 11.27
CA VAL A 219 -6.16 8.11 11.63
C VAL A 219 -5.44 8.52 12.91
N PHE A 220 -5.18 9.81 13.15
CA PHE A 220 -4.60 10.30 14.39
C PHE A 220 -5.45 9.95 15.63
N PHE A 221 -6.77 10.12 15.57
CA PHE A 221 -7.65 9.74 16.69
C PHE A 221 -7.72 8.22 16.90
N VAL A 222 -7.73 7.45 15.81
CA VAL A 222 -7.69 5.98 15.87
C VAL A 222 -6.36 5.52 16.47
N ASP A 223 -5.24 6.10 16.04
CA ASP A 223 -3.90 5.80 16.54
C ASP A 223 -3.79 6.07 18.04
N ILE A 224 -4.22 7.24 18.52
CA ILE A 224 -4.25 7.54 19.96
C ILE A 224 -5.07 6.51 20.73
N SER A 225 -6.24 6.14 20.20
CA SER A 225 -7.14 5.17 20.85
C SER A 225 -6.49 3.78 20.91
N MET A 226 -5.96 3.30 19.79
CA MET A 226 -5.27 2.00 19.69
C MET A 226 -4.02 1.97 20.57
N MET A 227 -3.23 3.04 20.60
CA MET A 227 -2.01 3.10 21.39
C MET A 227 -2.29 3.19 22.88
N SER A 228 -3.34 3.91 23.27
CA SER A 228 -3.80 3.91 24.66
C SER A 228 -4.23 2.52 25.14
N ALA A 229 -4.85 1.72 24.26
CA ALA A 229 -5.20 0.34 24.55
C ALA A 229 -3.94 -0.52 24.64
N PHE A 230 -3.03 -0.42 23.65
CA PHE A 230 -1.77 -1.17 23.63
C PHE A 230 -0.93 -0.95 24.88
N MET A 231 -0.81 0.30 25.35
CA MET A 231 -0.07 0.61 26.59
C MET A 231 -0.66 -0.03 27.85
N ARG A 232 -1.93 -0.48 27.82
CA ARG A 232 -2.59 -1.16 28.95
C ARG A 232 -2.47 -2.69 28.86
N PHE A 233 -2.16 -3.22 27.69
CA PHE A 233 -2.00 -4.65 27.47
C PHE A 233 -0.52 -5.03 27.55
N ASP A 234 -0.16 -5.80 28.58
CA ASP A 234 1.20 -6.33 28.72
C ASP A 234 1.32 -7.68 28.00
N ALA A 235 1.41 -7.64 26.67
CA ALA A 235 1.40 -8.82 25.80
C ALA A 235 2.77 -9.09 25.14
N VAL A 236 3.82 -8.35 25.50
CA VAL A 236 5.13 -8.43 24.82
C VAL A 236 5.82 -9.79 25.06
N ASP A 237 5.54 -10.42 26.20
CA ASP A 237 6.09 -11.72 26.57
C ASP A 237 5.38 -12.90 25.89
N ASP A 238 4.20 -12.67 25.30
CA ASP A 238 3.43 -13.72 24.63
C ASP A 238 4.01 -13.98 23.22
N PRO A 239 4.37 -15.23 22.88
CA PRO A 239 4.83 -15.56 21.52
C PRO A 239 3.79 -15.21 20.44
N GLU A 240 2.50 -15.31 20.79
CA GLU A 240 1.38 -15.00 19.90
C GLU A 240 1.37 -13.53 19.49
N PHE A 241 1.83 -12.63 20.37
CA PHE A 241 1.97 -11.21 20.05
C PHE A 241 2.94 -11.00 18.88
N TRP A 242 4.08 -11.71 18.88
CA TRP A 242 5.09 -11.58 17.83
C TRP A 242 4.65 -12.21 16.51
N GLU A 243 3.94 -13.35 16.54
CA GLU A 243 3.37 -13.96 15.33
C GLU A 243 2.34 -13.02 14.67
N VAL A 244 1.43 -12.46 15.46
CA VAL A 244 0.44 -11.48 14.99
C VAL A 244 1.14 -10.23 14.47
N ASN A 245 2.17 -9.74 15.17
CA ASN A 245 2.92 -8.56 14.73
C ASN A 245 3.64 -8.79 13.40
N LEU A 246 4.24 -9.96 13.22
CA LEU A 246 4.90 -10.34 11.97
C LEU A 246 3.89 -10.43 10.82
N SER A 247 2.67 -10.92 11.07
CA SER A 247 1.59 -10.91 10.08
C SER A 247 1.19 -9.50 9.65
N PHE A 248 1.06 -8.57 10.61
CA PHE A 248 0.79 -7.17 10.34
C PHE A 248 1.95 -6.48 9.63
N ALA A 249 3.21 -6.82 9.95
CA ALA A 249 4.38 -6.29 9.27
C ALA A 249 4.43 -6.71 7.80
N VAL A 250 4.10 -7.97 7.49
CA VAL A 250 4.00 -8.44 6.09
C VAL A 250 2.84 -7.75 5.36
N LEU A 251 1.68 -7.61 6.01
CA LEU A 251 0.56 -6.85 5.45
C LEU A 251 0.94 -5.39 5.16
N TYR A 252 1.63 -4.75 6.09
CA TYR A 252 2.14 -3.39 5.96
C TYR A 252 3.08 -3.27 4.75
N LEU A 253 4.05 -4.17 4.61
CA LEU A 253 5.01 -4.16 3.50
C LEU A 253 4.31 -4.35 2.15
N ASN A 254 3.35 -5.27 2.06
CA ASN A 254 2.54 -5.47 0.87
C ASN A 254 1.74 -4.22 0.51
N ALA A 255 1.02 -3.64 1.46
CA ALA A 255 0.22 -2.44 1.25
C ALA A 255 1.10 -1.25 0.85
N PHE A 256 2.26 -1.08 1.48
CA PHE A 256 3.24 -0.06 1.16
C PHE A 256 3.78 -0.23 -0.27
N ALA A 257 4.17 -1.45 -0.65
CA ALA A 257 4.67 -1.75 -2.00
C ALA A 257 3.61 -1.52 -3.08
N ILE A 258 2.35 -1.94 -2.83
CA ILE A 258 1.24 -1.70 -3.75
C ILE A 258 0.97 -0.20 -3.91
N LEU A 259 0.89 0.57 -2.82
CA LEU A 259 0.70 2.02 -2.89
C LEU A 259 1.87 2.73 -3.57
N PHE A 260 3.11 2.29 -3.32
CA PHE A 260 4.31 2.79 -4.00
C PHE A 260 4.26 2.55 -5.51
N LEU A 261 3.92 1.34 -5.93
CA LEU A 261 3.78 1.00 -7.35
C LEU A 261 2.59 1.76 -7.97
N CYS A 262 1.47 1.91 -7.27
CA CYS A 262 0.35 2.72 -7.72
C CYS A 262 0.77 4.18 -7.95
N ALA A 263 1.47 4.81 -7.00
CA ALA A 263 2.00 6.16 -7.18
C ALA A 263 2.98 6.23 -8.37
N ARG A 264 3.89 5.26 -8.49
CA ARG A 264 4.82 5.15 -9.64
C ARG A 264 4.06 5.10 -10.97
N THR A 265 3.00 4.30 -11.07
CA THR A 265 2.23 4.16 -12.33
C THR A 265 1.48 5.42 -12.76
N GLN A 266 1.15 6.30 -11.81
CA GLN A 266 0.53 7.59 -12.11
C GLN A 266 1.56 8.62 -12.60
N LEU A 267 2.82 8.46 -12.19
CA LEU A 267 3.94 9.33 -12.58
C LEU A 267 4.59 8.87 -13.90
N THR A 268 4.66 7.56 -14.18
CA THR A 268 5.26 7.06 -15.42
C THR A 268 4.47 7.48 -16.65
N THR A 269 5.13 7.63 -17.80
CA THR A 269 4.48 8.00 -19.06
C THR A 269 3.55 6.89 -19.58
N VAL A 270 2.57 7.24 -20.43
CA VAL A 270 1.54 6.32 -20.94
C VAL A 270 2.14 5.17 -21.78
N ASN A 271 3.37 5.35 -22.26
CA ASN A 271 4.03 4.40 -23.17
C ASN A 271 4.71 3.22 -22.47
N GLN A 272 4.87 3.26 -21.14
CA GLN A 272 5.52 2.20 -20.36
C GLN A 272 4.52 1.21 -19.77
N ASN A 273 4.98 0.00 -19.45
CA ASN A 273 4.15 -1.03 -18.83
C ASN A 273 3.81 -0.65 -17.37
N ARG A 274 2.55 -0.30 -17.12
CA ARG A 274 2.05 0.10 -15.79
C ARG A 274 1.46 -1.05 -14.97
N SER A 275 1.00 -2.13 -15.61
CA SER A 275 0.16 -3.13 -14.95
C SER A 275 0.95 -4.31 -14.39
N THR A 276 2.02 -4.77 -15.04
CA THR A 276 2.68 -6.04 -14.70
C THR A 276 3.29 -6.03 -13.29
N ALA A 277 4.04 -4.98 -12.93
CA ALA A 277 4.64 -4.90 -11.59
C ALA A 277 3.57 -4.84 -10.49
N LEU A 278 2.47 -4.12 -10.73
CA LEU A 278 1.34 -4.04 -9.81
C LEU A 278 0.65 -5.39 -9.65
N ARG A 279 0.42 -6.14 -10.74
CA ARG A 279 -0.17 -7.48 -10.70
C ARG A 279 0.72 -8.47 -9.94
N ILE A 280 2.04 -8.42 -10.12
CA ILE A 280 2.96 -9.25 -9.33
C ILE A 280 2.86 -8.92 -7.85
N ALA A 281 2.87 -7.63 -7.47
CA ALA A 281 2.73 -7.22 -6.08
C ALA A 281 1.40 -7.69 -5.46
N LEU A 282 0.30 -7.62 -6.22
CA LEU A 282 -1.01 -8.12 -5.79
C LEU A 282 -1.02 -9.65 -5.61
N ALA A 283 -0.37 -10.41 -6.50
CA ALA A 283 -0.24 -11.86 -6.37
C ALA A 283 0.62 -12.25 -5.15
N VAL A 284 1.71 -11.53 -4.90
CA VAL A 284 2.55 -11.72 -3.70
C VAL A 284 1.76 -11.39 -2.42
N ALA A 285 0.96 -10.31 -2.44
CA ALA A 285 0.09 -9.96 -1.33
C ALA A 285 -0.96 -11.05 -1.06
N GLN A 286 -1.56 -11.64 -2.11
CA GLN A 286 -2.48 -12.76 -1.96
C GLN A 286 -1.78 -14.00 -1.38
N LEU A 287 -0.61 -14.35 -1.90
CA LEU A 287 0.13 -15.53 -1.46
C LEU A 287 0.54 -15.41 0.02
N SER A 288 1.03 -14.25 0.41
CA SER A 288 1.37 -13.98 1.82
C SER A 288 0.14 -13.94 2.72
N ALA A 289 -1.00 -13.39 2.28
CA ALA A 289 -2.25 -13.46 3.02
C ALA A 289 -2.69 -14.92 3.22
N VAL A 290 -2.70 -15.74 2.15
CA VAL A 290 -3.02 -17.17 2.25
C VAL A 290 -2.06 -17.88 3.22
N GLY A 291 -0.76 -17.57 3.20
CA GLY A 291 0.22 -18.12 4.12
C GLY A 291 -0.06 -17.78 5.60
N TRP A 292 -0.42 -16.54 5.89
CA TRP A 292 -0.76 -16.12 7.27
C TRP A 292 -2.09 -16.70 7.75
N PHE A 293 -3.10 -16.77 6.89
CA PHE A 293 -4.36 -17.43 7.23
C PHE A 293 -4.17 -18.95 7.41
N ALA A 294 -3.30 -19.59 6.62
CA ALA A 294 -2.92 -20.99 6.83
C ALA A 294 -2.29 -21.19 8.21
N ALA A 295 -1.36 -20.33 8.61
CA ALA A 295 -0.75 -20.36 9.94
C ALA A 295 -1.79 -20.16 11.06
N ALA A 296 -2.71 -19.20 10.88
CA ALA A 296 -3.81 -18.97 11.81
C ALA A 296 -4.75 -20.19 11.95
N VAL A 297 -5.03 -20.90 10.84
CA VAL A 297 -5.80 -22.16 10.88
C VAL A 297 -5.02 -23.27 11.60
N LEU A 298 -3.71 -23.38 11.39
CA LEU A 298 -2.90 -24.37 12.13
C LEU A 298 -2.88 -24.10 13.64
N ARG A 299 -2.88 -22.82 14.03
CA ARG A 299 -2.80 -22.40 15.44
C ARG A 299 -4.13 -22.50 16.18
N TRP A 300 -5.17 -21.85 15.65
CA TRP A 300 -6.48 -21.77 16.30
C TRP A 300 -7.47 -22.78 15.74
N GLY A 301 -7.36 -23.07 14.44
CA GLY A 301 -8.29 -23.88 13.64
C GLY A 301 -9.76 -23.55 13.87
N ASP A 302 -10.03 -22.26 13.97
CA ASP A 302 -11.37 -21.69 14.03
C ASP A 302 -11.91 -21.53 12.60
N ARG A 303 -13.13 -22.01 12.36
CA ARG A 303 -13.87 -21.83 11.11
C ARG A 303 -13.96 -20.38 10.64
N HIS A 304 -14.03 -19.43 11.58
CA HIS A 304 -14.13 -18.01 11.25
C HIS A 304 -12.88 -17.48 10.54
N VAL A 305 -11.72 -18.12 10.73
CA VAL A 305 -10.48 -17.76 10.02
C VAL A 305 -10.61 -18.06 8.52
N ILE A 306 -11.17 -19.22 8.16
CA ILE A 306 -11.34 -19.64 6.76
C ILE A 306 -12.39 -18.77 6.07
N TYR A 307 -13.55 -18.57 6.69
CA TYR A 307 -14.57 -17.70 6.11
C TYR A 307 -14.15 -16.23 6.07
N GLY A 308 -13.36 -15.78 7.05
CA GLY A 308 -12.70 -14.48 7.06
C GLY A 308 -11.76 -14.31 5.87
N LEU A 309 -10.92 -15.32 5.57
CA LEU A 309 -10.06 -15.32 4.38
C LEU A 309 -10.88 -15.19 3.10
N ILE A 310 -11.95 -15.99 2.96
CA ILE A 310 -12.81 -15.98 1.77
C ILE A 310 -13.48 -14.60 1.63
N PHE A 311 -14.07 -14.08 2.69
CA PHE A 311 -14.75 -12.78 2.69
C PHE A 311 -13.80 -11.62 2.36
N LEU A 312 -12.69 -11.51 3.09
CA LEU A 312 -11.71 -10.44 2.92
C LEU A 312 -11.03 -10.51 1.54
N SER A 313 -10.66 -11.70 1.07
CA SER A 313 -10.10 -11.89 -0.26
C SER A 313 -11.10 -11.51 -1.35
N THR A 314 -12.38 -11.89 -1.19
CA THR A 314 -13.44 -11.54 -2.14
C THR A 314 -13.62 -10.02 -2.22
N ALA A 315 -13.68 -9.35 -1.08
CA ALA A 315 -13.79 -7.89 -1.03
C ALA A 315 -12.56 -7.19 -1.65
N ALA A 316 -11.35 -7.66 -1.31
CA ALA A 316 -10.10 -7.11 -1.82
C ALA A 316 -9.99 -7.27 -3.35
N TRP A 317 -10.25 -8.47 -3.87
CA TRP A 317 -10.18 -8.75 -5.31
C TRP A 317 -11.30 -8.10 -6.10
N PHE A 318 -12.48 -7.89 -5.51
CA PHE A 318 -13.51 -7.07 -6.12
C PHE A 318 -13.03 -5.62 -6.26
N LEU A 319 -12.52 -5.02 -5.18
CA LEU A 319 -12.03 -3.65 -5.18
C LEU A 319 -10.91 -3.44 -6.20
N VAL A 320 -9.90 -4.30 -6.18
CA VAL A 320 -8.78 -4.28 -7.13
C VAL A 320 -9.26 -4.56 -8.56
N GLY A 321 -10.16 -5.52 -8.72
CA GLY A 321 -10.77 -5.89 -9.99
C GLY A 321 -11.49 -4.74 -10.66
N MET A 322 -12.09 -3.82 -9.90
CA MET A 322 -12.71 -2.62 -10.46
C MET A 322 -11.75 -1.72 -11.22
N PHE A 323 -10.51 -1.61 -10.74
CA PHE A 323 -9.46 -0.83 -11.41
C PHE A 323 -8.88 -1.58 -12.60
N ILE A 324 -8.60 -2.88 -12.44
CA ILE A 324 -7.93 -3.71 -13.45
C ILE A 324 -8.83 -3.94 -14.68
N VAL A 325 -10.11 -4.27 -14.49
CA VAL A 325 -11.07 -4.46 -15.59
C VAL A 325 -11.32 -3.14 -16.33
N GLY A 326 -11.10 -2.02 -15.64
CA GLY A 326 -11.14 -0.69 -16.20
C GLY A 326 -9.97 -0.37 -17.14
N GLU A 327 -8.93 -1.18 -17.28
CA GLU A 327 -7.77 -0.88 -18.15
C GLU A 327 -8.15 -0.69 -19.63
N SER A 328 -7.41 0.16 -20.35
CA SER A 328 -7.59 0.36 -21.79
C SER A 328 -7.08 -0.88 -22.55
N PRO A 329 -7.80 -1.37 -23.56
CA PRO A 329 -7.41 -2.56 -24.32
C PRO A 329 -6.33 -2.26 -25.38
N ALA A 330 -6.04 -0.98 -25.63
CA ALA A 330 -5.02 -0.54 -26.56
C ALA A 330 -3.62 -0.59 -25.90
N LEU A 331 -2.75 -1.44 -26.43
CA LEU A 331 -1.35 -1.53 -26.02
C LEU A 331 -0.47 -0.59 -26.84
N SER A 332 0.44 0.13 -26.18
CA SER A 332 1.43 0.95 -26.88
C SER A 332 2.36 0.06 -27.72
N PRO A 333 2.92 0.57 -28.84
CA PRO A 333 3.85 -0.20 -29.65
C PRO A 333 5.08 -0.69 -28.86
N ARG A 334 5.52 0.05 -27.84
CA ARG A 334 6.63 -0.32 -26.97
C ARG A 334 6.27 -1.51 -26.06
N VAL A 335 5.12 -1.48 -25.39
CA VAL A 335 4.64 -2.59 -24.55
C VAL A 335 4.37 -3.86 -25.39
N ARG A 336 3.93 -3.70 -26.64
CA ARG A 336 3.78 -4.82 -27.58
C ARG A 336 5.12 -5.49 -27.92
N ARG A 337 6.27 -4.81 -27.78
CA ARG A 337 7.61 -5.40 -28.01
C ARG A 337 8.06 -6.28 -26.85
N ASP A 338 7.55 -6.06 -25.64
CA ASP A 338 7.95 -6.83 -24.46
C ASP A 338 7.12 -8.12 -24.28
N LEU A 339 6.15 -8.36 -25.17
CA LEU A 339 5.34 -9.57 -25.14
C LEU A 339 6.18 -10.83 -25.45
N PRO A 340 5.93 -11.95 -24.74
CA PRO A 340 6.69 -13.18 -24.92
C PRO A 340 6.57 -13.75 -26.35
N LYS A 341 7.70 -14.28 -26.83
CA LYS A 341 7.86 -14.80 -28.21
C LYS A 341 7.12 -16.14 -28.41
N SER A 342 7.07 -16.99 -27.38
CA SER A 342 6.49 -18.34 -27.45
C SER A 342 4.98 -18.36 -27.17
N ILE A 343 4.24 -19.21 -27.88
CA ILE A 343 2.79 -19.47 -27.64
C ILE A 343 2.50 -19.93 -26.20
N PRO A 344 3.22 -20.90 -25.61
CA PRO A 344 3.00 -21.28 -24.21
C PRO A 344 3.35 -20.14 -23.24
N GLY A 345 4.40 -19.38 -23.53
CA GLY A 345 4.76 -18.20 -22.75
C GLY A 345 3.66 -17.13 -22.78
N ARG A 346 2.96 -16.97 -23.92
CA ARG A 346 1.79 -16.09 -24.00
C ARG A 346 0.61 -16.61 -23.17
N ILE A 347 0.33 -17.91 -23.19
CA ILE A 347 -0.79 -18.45 -22.40
C ILE A 347 -0.53 -18.22 -20.90
N MET A 348 0.68 -18.51 -20.41
CA MET A 348 1.00 -18.37 -18.98
C MET A 348 1.24 -16.93 -18.53
N LEU A 349 1.91 -16.09 -19.33
CA LEU A 349 2.27 -14.73 -18.93
C LEU A 349 1.27 -13.65 -19.42
N SER A 350 0.32 -14.00 -20.30
CA SER A 350 -0.72 -13.05 -20.74
C SER A 350 -1.56 -12.52 -19.60
N TRP A 351 -1.71 -13.27 -18.50
CA TRP A 351 -2.48 -12.83 -17.33
C TRP A 351 -1.80 -11.66 -16.61
N LEU A 352 -0.47 -11.50 -16.78
CA LEU A 352 0.29 -10.35 -16.28
C LEU A 352 0.37 -9.20 -17.28
N ALA A 353 -0.02 -9.42 -18.54
CA ALA A 353 0.04 -8.42 -19.59
C ALA A 353 -1.11 -7.40 -19.45
N PRO A 354 -0.88 -6.09 -19.69
CA PRO A 354 -1.91 -5.07 -19.60
C PRO A 354 -3.15 -5.39 -20.45
N GLY A 355 -4.33 -5.07 -19.94
CA GLY A 355 -5.59 -5.30 -20.64
C GLY A 355 -6.76 -5.68 -19.73
N PRO A 356 -8.00 -5.33 -20.11
CA PRO A 356 -9.20 -5.62 -19.33
C PRO A 356 -9.57 -7.11 -19.33
N ALA A 357 -9.33 -7.87 -20.41
CA ALA A 357 -9.64 -9.31 -20.41
C ALA A 357 -8.57 -10.13 -19.69
N SER A 358 -7.29 -9.84 -19.92
CA SER A 358 -6.19 -10.42 -19.14
C SER A 358 -6.32 -10.12 -17.65
N GLY A 359 -6.72 -8.90 -17.31
CA GLY A 359 -6.96 -8.46 -15.96
C GLY A 359 -8.12 -9.19 -15.27
N TYR A 360 -9.24 -9.38 -15.97
CA TYR A 360 -10.36 -10.18 -15.49
C TYR A 360 -9.94 -11.63 -15.19
N LEU A 361 -9.16 -12.27 -16.08
CA LEU A 361 -8.63 -13.62 -15.84
C LEU A 361 -7.66 -13.66 -14.68
N PHE A 362 -6.81 -12.65 -14.52
CA PHE A 362 -5.87 -12.55 -13.43
C PHE A 362 -6.59 -12.55 -12.07
N VAL A 363 -7.67 -11.77 -11.94
CA VAL A 363 -8.49 -11.74 -10.73
C VAL A 363 -9.15 -13.10 -10.47
N LEU A 364 -9.75 -13.71 -11.50
CA LEU A 364 -10.37 -15.04 -11.36
C LEU A 364 -9.37 -16.13 -11.00
N GLY A 365 -8.18 -16.13 -11.61
CA GLY A 365 -7.12 -17.09 -11.31
C GLY A 365 -6.67 -17.01 -9.86
N ASN A 366 -6.48 -15.80 -9.33
CA ASN A 366 -6.13 -15.61 -7.91
C ASN A 366 -7.27 -16.03 -6.97
N MET A 367 -8.53 -15.77 -7.34
CA MET A 367 -9.68 -16.21 -6.56
C MET A 367 -9.85 -17.73 -6.56
N ILE A 368 -9.60 -18.40 -7.69
CA ILE A 368 -9.60 -19.87 -7.77
C ILE A 368 -8.44 -20.44 -6.94
N MET A 369 -7.24 -19.85 -7.01
CA MET A 369 -6.11 -20.25 -6.18
C MET A 369 -6.45 -20.13 -4.69
N MET A 370 -7.05 -19.01 -4.27
CA MET A 370 -7.52 -18.80 -2.89
C MET A 370 -8.55 -19.86 -2.50
N ALA A 371 -9.53 -20.13 -3.35
CA ALA A 371 -10.55 -21.15 -3.12
C ALA A 371 -9.95 -22.55 -2.94
N VAL A 372 -9.01 -22.96 -3.80
CA VAL A 372 -8.29 -24.23 -3.68
C VAL A 372 -7.54 -24.28 -2.35
N MET A 373 -6.83 -23.22 -1.97
CA MET A 373 -6.08 -23.18 -0.72
C MET A 373 -7.00 -23.22 0.50
N ALA A 374 -8.13 -22.52 0.48
CA ALA A 374 -9.13 -22.55 1.56
C ALA A 374 -9.73 -23.95 1.73
N VAL A 375 -9.99 -24.68 0.64
CA VAL A 375 -10.45 -26.08 0.70
C VAL A 375 -9.34 -26.99 1.24
N VAL A 376 -8.09 -26.83 0.80
CA VAL A 376 -6.95 -27.60 1.31
C VAL A 376 -6.79 -27.43 2.83
N MET A 377 -7.03 -26.22 3.36
CA MET A 377 -6.99 -25.94 4.81
C MET A 377 -8.07 -26.70 5.61
N THR A 378 -9.12 -27.22 4.96
CA THR A 378 -10.18 -28.04 5.60
C THR A 378 -9.95 -29.55 5.47
N THR A 379 -8.87 -29.98 4.79
CA THR A 379 -8.59 -31.40 4.58
C THR A 379 -8.01 -32.07 5.83
N PRO A 380 -8.17 -33.40 6.01
CA PRO A 380 -7.58 -34.12 7.14
C PRO A 380 -6.04 -34.02 7.18
N ILE A 381 -5.39 -33.74 6.04
CA ILE A 381 -3.94 -33.49 5.99
C ILE A 381 -3.59 -32.26 6.85
N PHE A 382 -4.42 -31.22 6.82
CA PHE A 382 -4.20 -30.01 7.60
C PHE A 382 -4.46 -30.25 9.10
N GLU A 383 -5.39 -31.16 9.43
CA GLU A 383 -5.60 -31.64 10.80
C GLU A 383 -4.41 -32.44 11.32
N GLU A 384 -3.84 -33.32 10.51
CA GLU A 384 -2.63 -34.07 10.85
C GLU A 384 -1.43 -33.13 11.07
N LEU A 385 -1.24 -32.13 10.20
CA LEU A 385 -0.20 -31.11 10.35
C LEU A 385 -0.37 -30.31 11.65
N ARG A 386 -1.61 -29.95 12.01
CA ARG A 386 -1.93 -29.29 13.28
C ARG A 386 -1.62 -30.18 14.49
N ASN A 387 -1.92 -31.47 14.40
CA ASN A 387 -1.62 -32.42 15.46
C ASN A 387 -0.11 -32.62 15.62
N PHE A 388 0.63 -32.65 14.51
CA PHE A 388 2.08 -32.78 14.49
C PHE A 388 2.80 -31.54 15.03
N SER A 389 2.29 -30.33 14.76
CA SER A 389 2.90 -29.08 15.21
C SER A 389 2.81 -28.84 16.72
N GLY A 390 2.18 -29.73 17.49
CA GLY A 390 1.97 -29.58 18.93
C GLY A 390 0.96 -28.48 19.30
N ALA A 391 0.35 -27.82 18.30
CA ALA A 391 -0.65 -26.77 18.49
C ALA A 391 -1.96 -27.30 19.10
N SER A 392 -2.18 -28.61 19.07
CA SER A 392 -3.30 -29.30 19.73
C SER A 392 -3.30 -29.18 21.26
N SER A 393 -2.17 -28.81 21.90
CA SER A 393 -2.06 -28.74 23.36
C SER A 393 -2.47 -27.37 23.96
N ILE A 394 -2.51 -26.29 23.15
CA ILE A 394 -2.59 -24.90 23.66
C ILE A 394 -4.04 -24.42 23.85
N SER A 395 -5.02 -24.99 23.16
CA SER A 395 -6.43 -24.90 23.54
C SER A 395 -7.22 -25.88 22.69
N ASN A 396 -7.97 -26.77 23.32
CA ASN A 396 -9.04 -27.47 22.60
C ASN A 396 -10.13 -26.42 22.34
N PRO A 397 -10.37 -25.99 21.09
CA PRO A 397 -11.48 -25.08 20.83
C PRO A 397 -12.78 -25.77 21.27
N PRO A 398 -13.75 -25.03 21.86
CA PRO A 398 -15.06 -25.58 22.17
C PRO A 398 -15.67 -26.24 20.92
N PRO A 399 -16.54 -27.25 21.07
CA PRO A 399 -17.06 -28.05 19.94
C PRO A 399 -17.71 -27.22 18.82
N SER A 400 -18.17 -26.00 19.11
CA SER A 400 -18.70 -25.03 18.14
C SER A 400 -17.67 -24.37 17.22
N ARG A 401 -16.38 -24.49 17.52
CA ARG A 401 -15.24 -23.93 16.76
C ARG A 401 -14.45 -25.00 16.00
N ARG A 402 -14.98 -26.22 15.89
CA ARG A 402 -14.36 -27.29 15.10
C ARG A 402 -14.28 -26.92 13.62
N ILE A 403 -13.32 -27.55 12.95
CA ILE A 403 -13.01 -27.36 11.53
C ILE A 403 -14.27 -27.62 10.69
N VAL A 404 -14.50 -26.72 9.75
CA VAL A 404 -15.64 -26.74 8.83
C VAL A 404 -15.61 -28.05 8.03
N PRO A 405 -16.72 -28.78 7.90
CA PRO A 405 -16.81 -29.88 6.95
C PRO A 405 -16.40 -29.37 5.56
N SER A 406 -15.48 -30.06 4.90
CA SER A 406 -14.89 -29.63 3.62
C SER A 406 -15.91 -29.20 2.55
N GLY A 407 -17.13 -29.76 2.59
CA GLY A 407 -18.25 -29.37 1.72
C GLY A 407 -18.72 -27.92 1.91
N GLU A 408 -18.85 -27.41 3.14
CA GLU A 408 -19.37 -26.06 3.38
C GLU A 408 -18.37 -24.97 3.01
N ALA A 409 -17.07 -25.23 3.23
CA ALA A 409 -16.00 -24.34 2.77
C ALA A 409 -15.91 -24.32 1.24
N LEU A 410 -16.05 -25.48 0.59
CA LEU A 410 -16.10 -25.57 -0.88
C LEU A 410 -17.26 -24.74 -1.45
N GLU A 411 -18.43 -24.81 -0.83
CA GLU A 411 -19.59 -24.02 -1.27
C GLU A 411 -19.36 -22.52 -1.13
N ALA A 412 -18.87 -22.06 0.02
CA ALA A 412 -18.54 -20.64 0.20
C ALA A 412 -17.51 -20.16 -0.84
N CYS A 413 -16.50 -20.99 -1.14
CA CYS A 413 -15.53 -20.71 -2.19
C CYS A 413 -16.17 -20.60 -3.58
N ILE A 414 -17.03 -21.56 -3.95
CA ILE A 414 -17.74 -21.57 -5.23
C ILE A 414 -18.60 -20.31 -5.37
N VAL A 415 -19.34 -19.94 -4.32
CA VAL A 415 -20.21 -18.75 -4.31
C VAL A 415 -19.36 -17.48 -4.43
N ALA A 416 -18.23 -17.39 -3.71
CA ALA A 416 -17.32 -16.24 -3.76
C ALA A 416 -16.72 -16.03 -5.16
N VAL A 417 -16.19 -17.09 -5.77
CA VAL A 417 -15.67 -17.06 -7.14
C VAL A 417 -16.77 -16.68 -8.13
N SER A 418 -17.97 -17.21 -7.95
CA SER A 418 -19.12 -16.93 -8.82
C SER A 418 -19.54 -15.47 -8.77
N TYR A 419 -19.61 -14.86 -7.59
CA TYR A 419 -19.94 -13.43 -7.49
C TYR A 419 -18.89 -12.56 -8.19
N ILE A 420 -17.60 -12.83 -8.00
CA ILE A 420 -16.56 -12.04 -8.67
C ILE A 420 -16.64 -12.20 -10.18
N ALA A 421 -16.83 -13.43 -10.68
CA ALA A 421 -17.02 -13.69 -12.11
C ALA A 421 -18.22 -12.94 -12.68
N ILE A 422 -19.36 -12.96 -11.97
CA ILE A 422 -20.58 -12.28 -12.43
C ILE A 422 -20.40 -10.77 -12.40
N TYR A 423 -20.07 -10.17 -11.25
CA TYR A 423 -20.04 -8.72 -11.11
C TYR A 423 -18.94 -8.07 -11.96
N LEU A 424 -17.71 -8.60 -11.94
CA LEU A 424 -16.65 -8.06 -12.78
C LEU A 424 -16.85 -8.40 -14.26
N GLY A 425 -17.39 -9.58 -14.56
CA GLY A 425 -17.61 -10.03 -15.94
C GLY A 425 -18.73 -9.25 -16.63
N VAL A 426 -19.87 -9.06 -15.97
CA VAL A 426 -20.97 -8.20 -16.46
C VAL A 426 -20.51 -6.76 -16.54
N GLY A 427 -19.84 -6.26 -15.51
CA GLY A 427 -19.27 -4.92 -15.49
C GLY A 427 -18.30 -4.66 -16.65
N LYS A 428 -17.43 -5.61 -16.96
CA LYS A 428 -16.54 -5.57 -18.14
C LYS A 428 -17.32 -5.46 -19.44
N LEU A 429 -18.40 -6.23 -19.60
CA LEU A 429 -19.25 -6.20 -20.80
C LEU A 429 -19.94 -4.83 -20.95
N ILE A 430 -20.45 -4.26 -19.85
CA ILE A 430 -21.05 -2.92 -19.83
C ILE A 430 -20.01 -1.87 -20.26
N LEU A 431 -18.82 -1.89 -19.64
CA LEU A 431 -17.74 -0.97 -20.00
C LEU A 431 -17.28 -1.16 -21.46
N GLY A 432 -17.25 -2.41 -21.95
CA GLY A 432 -16.95 -2.71 -23.34
C GLY A 432 -18.00 -2.18 -24.32
N ALA A 433 -19.28 -2.19 -23.95
CA ALA A 433 -20.36 -1.62 -24.74
C ALA A 433 -20.30 -0.08 -24.74
N MET A 434 -20.07 0.54 -23.58
CA MET A 434 -19.95 1.99 -23.43
C MET A 434 -18.75 2.54 -24.23
N ARG A 435 -17.62 1.82 -24.26
CA ARG A 435 -16.42 2.18 -25.05
C ARG A 435 -16.64 2.27 -26.55
N ARG A 436 -17.75 1.73 -27.08
CA ARG A 436 -18.09 1.87 -28.51
C ARG A 436 -18.53 3.28 -28.87
N TYR A 437 -18.98 4.06 -27.89
CA TYR A 437 -19.55 5.38 -28.11
C TYR A 437 -18.59 6.52 -27.70
N ASP A 438 -17.84 6.35 -26.61
CA ASP A 438 -16.92 7.39 -26.12
C ASP A 438 -15.77 6.82 -25.25
N GLU A 439 -14.72 7.62 -25.05
CA GLU A 439 -13.63 7.32 -24.12
C GLU A 439 -14.09 7.45 -22.66
N ILE A 440 -14.19 6.31 -21.98
CA ILE A 440 -14.64 6.28 -20.58
C ILE A 440 -13.52 6.78 -19.65
N LYS A 441 -13.76 7.89 -18.94
CA LYS A 441 -12.87 8.40 -17.89
C LYS A 441 -12.70 7.38 -16.75
N PRO A 442 -11.53 7.26 -16.09
CA PRO A 442 -11.29 6.28 -15.03
C PRO A 442 -12.34 6.29 -13.89
N ALA A 443 -12.77 7.48 -13.44
CA ALA A 443 -13.79 7.61 -12.40
C ALA A 443 -15.15 6.99 -12.80
N MET A 444 -15.55 7.13 -14.06
CA MET A 444 -16.79 6.55 -14.58
C MET A 444 -16.72 5.02 -14.64
N ARG A 445 -15.52 4.44 -14.89
CA ARG A 445 -15.32 2.98 -14.90
C ARG A 445 -15.62 2.37 -13.52
N ILE A 446 -15.11 2.98 -12.47
CA ILE A 446 -15.34 2.57 -11.08
C ILE A 446 -16.80 2.80 -10.70
N ALA A 447 -17.38 3.95 -11.07
CA ALA A 447 -18.77 4.27 -10.75
C ALA A 447 -19.75 3.24 -11.34
N VAL A 448 -19.54 2.78 -12.58
CA VAL A 448 -20.38 1.73 -13.19
C VAL A 448 -20.35 0.43 -12.40
N LEU A 449 -19.16 0.00 -11.96
CA LEU A 449 -19.01 -1.23 -11.19
C LEU A 449 -19.57 -1.12 -9.76
N MET A 450 -19.37 0.03 -9.11
CA MET A 450 -19.97 0.33 -7.81
C MET A 450 -21.49 0.41 -7.89
N LEU A 451 -22.04 0.99 -8.95
CA LEU A 451 -23.48 1.03 -9.18
C LEU A 451 -24.04 -0.37 -9.44
N LEU A 452 -23.33 -1.20 -10.21
CA LEU A 452 -23.73 -2.59 -10.44
C LEU A 452 -23.79 -3.38 -9.12
N LEU A 453 -22.76 -3.26 -8.27
CA LEU A 453 -22.77 -3.88 -6.93
C LEU A 453 -23.88 -3.29 -6.06
N GLY A 454 -24.05 -1.96 -6.07
CA GLY A 454 -25.05 -1.24 -5.29
C GLY A 454 -26.48 -1.62 -5.67
N VAL A 455 -26.78 -1.81 -6.95
CA VAL A 455 -28.07 -2.32 -7.43
C VAL A 455 -28.24 -3.78 -7.01
N GLY A 456 -27.22 -4.61 -7.21
CA GLY A 456 -27.28 -6.04 -6.90
C GLY A 456 -27.42 -6.36 -5.40
N ALA A 457 -26.86 -5.53 -4.53
CA ALA A 457 -27.00 -5.63 -3.07
C ALA A 457 -28.21 -4.84 -2.53
N GLY A 458 -28.45 -3.63 -3.03
CA GLY A 458 -29.46 -2.72 -2.51
C GLY A 458 -30.87 -3.01 -2.99
N ALA A 459 -31.07 -3.39 -4.26
CA ALA A 459 -32.42 -3.62 -4.79
C ALA A 459 -33.16 -4.76 -4.06
N PRO A 460 -32.56 -5.94 -3.80
CA PRO A 460 -33.21 -6.99 -3.00
C PRO A 460 -33.57 -6.53 -1.60
N TRP A 461 -32.69 -5.76 -0.97
CA TRP A 461 -32.91 -5.26 0.38
C TRP A 461 -34.06 -4.26 0.45
N ILE A 462 -34.14 -3.33 -0.51
CA ILE A 462 -35.26 -2.38 -0.62
C ILE A 462 -36.58 -3.12 -0.84
N ILE A 463 -36.61 -4.11 -1.73
CA ILE A 463 -37.80 -4.92 -1.99
C ILE A 463 -38.23 -5.69 -0.73
N GLN A 464 -37.28 -6.28 0.00
CA GLN A 464 -37.57 -6.99 1.25
C GLN A 464 -38.13 -6.05 2.33
N LEU A 465 -37.54 -4.87 2.51
CA LEU A 465 -38.00 -3.87 3.49
C LEU A 465 -39.39 -3.30 3.15
N SER A 466 -39.72 -3.23 1.86
CA SER A 466 -41.00 -2.69 1.38
C SER A 466 -42.18 -3.64 1.62
N ASN A 467 -41.94 -4.94 1.81
CA ASN A 467 -42.99 -5.92 2.00
C ASN A 467 -43.17 -6.26 3.50
N PRO A 468 -44.33 -5.96 4.11
CA PRO A 468 -44.59 -6.25 5.53
C PRO A 468 -44.39 -7.73 5.91
N ALA A 469 -44.59 -8.66 4.97
CA ALA A 469 -44.44 -10.09 5.21
C ALA A 469 -42.97 -10.54 5.28
N THR A 470 -42.05 -9.85 4.60
CA THR A 470 -40.64 -10.28 4.48
C THR A 470 -39.65 -9.34 5.18
N ARG A 471 -40.08 -8.14 5.58
CA ARG A 471 -39.21 -7.12 6.21
C ARG A 471 -38.52 -7.56 7.51
N ASN A 472 -39.16 -8.48 8.26
CA ASN A 472 -38.64 -9.00 9.53
C ASN A 472 -38.02 -10.40 9.39
N LEU A 473 -38.05 -10.98 8.18
CA LEU A 473 -37.34 -12.23 7.91
C LEU A 473 -35.84 -11.92 7.80
N GLY A 474 -35.00 -12.86 8.21
CA GLY A 474 -33.55 -12.79 8.02
C GLY A 474 -33.15 -12.94 6.54
N TYR A 475 -32.11 -13.71 6.27
CA TYR A 475 -31.71 -13.99 4.90
C TYR A 475 -32.84 -14.71 4.14
N THR A 476 -33.21 -14.19 2.96
CA THR A 476 -34.25 -14.77 2.09
C THR A 476 -33.69 -15.06 0.70
N PRO A 477 -34.31 -15.97 -0.10
CA PRO A 477 -33.87 -16.23 -1.48
C PRO A 477 -33.87 -15.01 -2.40
N LEU A 478 -34.56 -13.92 -2.02
CA LEU A 478 -34.47 -12.64 -2.72
C LEU A 478 -33.05 -12.05 -2.67
N GLN A 479 -32.31 -12.30 -1.58
CA GLN A 479 -30.96 -11.79 -1.34
C GLN A 479 -29.87 -12.51 -2.13
N ILE A 480 -30.22 -13.44 -3.04
CA ILE A 480 -29.23 -14.20 -3.84
C ILE A 480 -28.32 -13.27 -4.68
N THR A 481 -28.80 -12.12 -5.13
CA THR A 481 -27.93 -11.17 -5.83
C THR A 481 -27.05 -10.36 -4.88
N ASN A 482 -27.40 -10.28 -3.59
CA ASN A 482 -26.67 -9.51 -2.59
C ASN A 482 -25.40 -10.26 -2.13
N ALA A 483 -24.30 -10.03 -2.84
CA ALA A 483 -23.02 -10.67 -2.56
C ALA A 483 -22.47 -10.33 -1.16
N VAL A 484 -22.69 -9.10 -0.68
CA VAL A 484 -22.15 -8.63 0.61
C VAL A 484 -22.84 -9.36 1.76
N TRP A 485 -24.17 -9.40 1.77
CA TRP A 485 -24.92 -10.11 2.81
C TRP A 485 -24.70 -11.62 2.70
N THR A 486 -24.76 -12.19 1.49
CA THR A 486 -24.56 -13.64 1.32
C THR A 486 -23.20 -14.09 1.85
N MET A 487 -22.13 -13.36 1.55
CA MET A 487 -20.79 -13.67 2.06
C MET A 487 -20.65 -13.40 3.57
N TRP A 488 -21.34 -12.38 4.09
CA TRP A 488 -21.41 -12.13 5.53
C TRP A 488 -22.08 -13.28 6.28
N GLU A 489 -23.15 -13.86 5.74
CA GLU A 489 -23.87 -14.99 6.34
C GLU A 489 -22.95 -16.22 6.48
N TYR A 490 -22.22 -16.55 5.42
CA TYR A 490 -21.20 -17.60 5.46
C TYR A 490 -20.12 -17.33 6.52
N CYS A 491 -19.74 -16.06 6.72
CA CYS A 491 -18.73 -15.67 7.71
C CYS A 491 -19.23 -15.67 9.16
N ALA A 492 -20.42 -15.14 9.39
CA ALA A 492 -21.00 -14.93 10.71
C ALA A 492 -21.61 -16.21 11.27
N GLU A 493 -22.45 -16.90 10.49
CA GLU A 493 -23.15 -18.10 10.95
C GLU A 493 -22.31 -19.37 10.75
N GLY A 494 -21.40 -19.35 9.77
CA GLY A 494 -20.58 -20.50 9.41
C GLY A 494 -21.42 -21.67 8.90
N SER A 495 -22.53 -21.37 8.23
CA SER A 495 -23.45 -22.36 7.66
C SER A 495 -24.11 -21.81 6.38
N ARG A 496 -24.81 -22.68 5.65
CA ARG A 496 -25.50 -22.31 4.40
C ARG A 496 -26.62 -21.31 4.69
N PRO A 497 -26.80 -20.25 3.86
CA PRO A 497 -27.92 -19.35 4.01
C PRO A 497 -29.26 -20.10 3.91
N PRO A 498 -30.18 -19.90 4.88
CA PRO A 498 -31.41 -20.67 4.97
C PRO A 498 -32.28 -20.47 3.71
N GLY A 499 -32.72 -21.58 3.10
CA GLY A 499 -33.62 -21.60 1.94
C GLY A 499 -33.01 -21.21 0.58
N ALA A 500 -31.77 -20.69 0.54
CA ALA A 500 -31.11 -20.27 -0.70
C ALA A 500 -29.90 -21.15 -1.09
N GLY A 501 -29.40 -21.99 -0.18
CA GLY A 501 -28.22 -22.83 -0.39
C GLY A 501 -28.18 -23.60 -1.72
N PRO A 502 -29.22 -24.39 -2.10
CA PRO A 502 -29.21 -25.13 -3.35
C PRO A 502 -29.09 -24.24 -4.59
N VAL A 503 -29.75 -23.07 -4.59
CA VAL A 503 -29.73 -22.12 -5.70
C VAL A 503 -28.36 -21.44 -5.80
N LEU A 504 -27.77 -21.06 -4.67
CA LEU A 504 -26.44 -20.45 -4.60
C LEU A 504 -25.34 -21.37 -5.12
N VAL A 505 -25.42 -22.68 -4.82
CA VAL A 505 -24.37 -23.64 -5.19
C VAL A 505 -24.55 -24.17 -6.62
N THR A 506 -25.77 -24.16 -7.18
CA THR A 506 -26.04 -24.69 -8.52
C THR A 506 -26.22 -23.62 -9.59
N MET A 507 -27.12 -22.66 -9.38
CA MET A 507 -27.47 -21.66 -10.38
C MET A 507 -26.43 -20.56 -10.50
N LEU A 508 -25.87 -20.10 -9.37
CA LEU A 508 -24.89 -19.01 -9.40
C LEU A 508 -23.61 -19.39 -10.19
N PRO A 509 -23.03 -20.59 -10.05
CA PRO A 509 -21.88 -20.99 -10.86
C PRO A 509 -22.21 -21.18 -12.33
N ILE A 510 -23.41 -21.66 -12.67
CA ILE A 510 -23.86 -21.77 -14.06
C ILE A 510 -23.93 -20.36 -14.69
N ILE A 511 -24.51 -19.39 -13.99
CA ILE A 511 -24.55 -18.00 -14.44
C ILE A 511 -23.13 -17.44 -14.58
N ALA A 512 -22.26 -17.69 -13.61
CA ALA A 512 -20.85 -17.27 -13.66
C ALA A 512 -20.11 -17.87 -14.87
N LEU A 513 -20.33 -19.15 -15.19
CA LEU A 513 -19.78 -19.81 -16.38
C LEU A 513 -20.30 -19.18 -17.67
N CYS A 514 -21.60 -18.88 -17.75
CA CYS A 514 -22.17 -18.15 -18.90
C CYS A 514 -21.53 -16.77 -19.06
N VAL A 515 -21.41 -15.99 -17.98
CA VAL A 515 -20.77 -14.65 -18.01
C VAL A 515 -19.29 -14.73 -18.40
N TRP A 516 -18.58 -15.74 -17.90
CA TRP A 516 -17.20 -16.00 -18.29
C TRP A 516 -17.09 -16.36 -19.78
N ALA A 517 -17.96 -17.23 -20.29
CA ALA A 517 -18.02 -17.61 -21.70
C ALA A 517 -18.29 -16.41 -22.62
N LEU A 518 -19.19 -15.51 -22.22
CA LEU A 518 -19.47 -14.25 -22.95
C LEU A 518 -18.24 -13.33 -23.02
N ASN A 519 -17.29 -13.45 -22.09
CA ASN A 519 -16.07 -12.67 -22.05
C ASN A 519 -14.90 -13.25 -22.88
N LEU A 520 -15.02 -14.51 -23.36
CA LEU A 520 -13.98 -15.20 -24.15
C LEU A 520 -13.64 -14.50 -25.49
N PRO A 521 -14.58 -13.95 -26.27
CA PRO A 521 -14.24 -13.27 -27.52
C PRO A 521 -13.38 -12.02 -27.31
N GLY A 522 -13.48 -11.36 -26.15
CA GLY A 522 -12.61 -10.24 -25.78
C GLY A 522 -11.19 -10.70 -25.49
N LEU A 523 -11.07 -11.80 -24.74
CA LEU A 523 -9.79 -12.45 -24.44
C LEU A 523 -9.09 -12.93 -25.71
N ALA A 524 -9.81 -13.60 -26.60
CA ALA A 524 -9.25 -14.10 -27.87
C ALA A 524 -8.68 -12.96 -28.72
N ARG A 525 -9.32 -11.78 -28.71
CA ARG A 525 -8.81 -10.59 -29.41
C ARG A 525 -7.53 -10.03 -28.78
N GLU A 526 -7.44 -10.00 -27.45
CA GLU A 526 -6.24 -9.57 -26.73
C GLU A 526 -5.07 -10.54 -26.96
N LEU A 527 -5.31 -11.85 -26.88
CA LEU A 527 -4.29 -12.89 -27.11
C LEU A 527 -3.78 -12.92 -28.57
N ARG A 528 -4.60 -12.49 -29.53
CA ARG A 528 -4.22 -12.37 -30.94
C ARG A 528 -3.36 -11.15 -31.25
N GLN A 529 -3.16 -10.22 -30.32
CA GLN A 529 -2.28 -9.06 -30.54
C GLN A 529 -0.83 -9.53 -30.73
N ALA A 530 -0.33 -9.41 -31.97
CA ALA A 530 1.03 -9.81 -32.31
C ALA A 530 2.07 -8.85 -31.72
N ARG A 531 3.25 -9.37 -31.39
CA ARG A 531 4.43 -8.54 -31.07
C ARG A 531 4.70 -7.59 -32.24
N ALA A 532 4.84 -6.30 -31.97
CA ALA A 532 5.30 -5.37 -33.01
C ALA A 532 6.80 -5.62 -33.25
N PRO A 533 7.26 -5.75 -34.51
CA PRO A 533 8.69 -5.86 -34.78
C PRO A 533 9.43 -4.62 -34.25
N THR A 534 10.60 -4.84 -33.66
CA THR A 534 11.47 -3.73 -33.25
C THR A 534 11.96 -3.03 -34.52
N PRO A 535 11.76 -1.71 -34.68
CA PRO A 535 12.26 -1.00 -35.84
C PRO A 535 13.80 -1.02 -35.82
N PRO A 536 14.46 -1.12 -36.98
CA PRO A 536 15.91 -1.34 -37.09
C PRO A 536 16.72 -0.28 -36.34
N ARG A 537 16.30 0.99 -36.40
CA ARG A 537 16.94 2.11 -35.68
C ARG A 537 17.01 1.93 -34.15
N VAL A 538 16.01 1.30 -33.54
CA VAL A 538 16.02 1.05 -32.08
C VAL A 538 16.95 -0.12 -31.74
N MET A 539 17.13 -1.08 -32.65
CA MET A 539 18.11 -2.15 -32.46
C MET A 539 19.55 -1.61 -32.58
N GLU A 540 19.78 -0.64 -33.48
CA GLU A 540 21.04 0.09 -33.59
C GLU A 540 21.31 0.90 -32.32
N ASP A 541 20.36 1.70 -31.84
CA ASP A 541 20.50 2.48 -30.60
C ASP A 541 20.70 1.59 -29.35
N GLU A 542 19.98 0.46 -29.24
CA GLU A 542 20.16 -0.51 -28.13
C GLU A 542 21.51 -1.22 -28.20
N ALA A 543 22.01 -1.52 -29.41
CA ALA A 543 23.34 -2.07 -29.61
C ALA A 543 24.43 -1.05 -29.28
N GLU A 544 24.25 0.22 -29.64
CA GLU A 544 25.16 1.31 -29.26
C GLU A 544 25.17 1.54 -27.74
N LEU A 545 24.01 1.50 -27.07
CA LEU A 545 23.90 1.63 -25.62
C LEU A 545 24.51 0.42 -24.90
N ALA A 546 24.29 -0.80 -25.39
CA ALA A 546 24.91 -2.01 -24.87
C ALA A 546 26.43 -1.99 -25.07
N ALA A 547 26.91 -1.49 -26.21
CA ALA A 547 28.33 -1.29 -26.47
C ALA A 547 28.92 -0.23 -25.53
N ARG A 548 28.24 0.91 -25.30
CA ARG A 548 28.68 1.93 -24.33
C ARG A 548 28.69 1.42 -22.89
N ALA A 549 27.69 0.62 -22.49
CA ALA A 549 27.62 0.01 -21.16
C ALA A 549 28.67 -1.09 -20.96
N ALA A 550 29.06 -1.78 -22.04
CA ALA A 550 30.17 -2.74 -22.02
C ALA A 550 31.55 -2.06 -21.98
N VAL A 551 31.65 -0.83 -22.49
CA VAL A 551 32.87 -0.01 -22.44
C VAL A 551 33.00 0.75 -21.10
N SER A 552 31.90 1.03 -20.39
CA SER A 552 31.92 1.82 -19.14
C SER A 552 32.34 1.05 -17.88
N THR A 553 33.30 0.13 -17.97
CA THR A 553 34.08 -0.36 -16.81
C THR A 553 35.26 0.56 -16.51
N GLU A 554 35.03 1.87 -16.54
CA GLU A 554 36.00 2.89 -16.08
C GLU A 554 35.36 3.69 -14.93
N PRO A 555 36.16 4.11 -13.93
CA PRO A 555 35.66 4.58 -12.65
C PRO A 555 34.78 5.83 -12.79
N SER A 556 33.70 5.86 -12.01
CA SER A 556 32.68 6.90 -12.00
C SER A 556 33.11 8.16 -11.23
N SER A 557 34.33 8.65 -11.46
CA SER A 557 34.87 9.84 -10.81
C SER A 557 35.54 10.73 -11.85
N PRO A 558 35.09 12.00 -12.03
CA PRO A 558 35.81 12.99 -12.84
C PRO A 558 37.14 13.48 -12.23
N TRP A 559 37.56 12.88 -11.10
CA TRP A 559 38.70 13.32 -10.29
C TRP A 559 39.70 12.21 -9.97
N ASP A 560 39.55 11.03 -10.59
CA ASP A 560 40.55 9.97 -10.49
C ASP A 560 41.53 10.12 -11.66
N ASP A 561 42.36 11.17 -11.59
CA ASP A 561 43.68 11.28 -12.21
C ASP A 561 44.67 11.84 -11.18
#